data_AF-A0A2V6NX90-F1
#
_entry.id   AF-A0A2V6NX90-F1
#
_cell.length_a   1.000
_cell.length_b   1.000
_cell.length_c   1.000
_cell.angle_alpha   90.00
_cell.angle_beta   90.00
_cell.angle_gamma   90.00
#
_symmetry.space_group_name_H-M   'P 1'
#
loop_
_entity.id
_entity.type
_entity.pdbx_description
1 polymer ?
#
loop_
_entity_poly.entity_id
_entity_poly.type
_entity_poly.pdbx_seq_one_letter_code
_entity_poly.pdbx_strand_id
1 'polypeptide(L)' 'MRQSGLTIAWRGTPSLDDWVAYILNGTRSKKLILAHDTSERKVKNMLSRLRTMSKKEVEKLAKG' A
#
# COMPACT_ATOMS: atom_id res chain seq x y z
N MET A 1 7.48 -0.62 -5.12
CA MET A 1 7.17 0.16 -6.35
C MET A 1 7.21 1.65 -6.01
N ARG A 2 7.81 2.50 -6.87
CA ARG A 2 7.80 3.96 -6.68
C ARG A 2 6.73 4.57 -7.57
N GLN A 3 5.71 5.17 -6.97
CA GLN A 3 4.63 5.90 -7.67
C GLN A 3 4.67 7.35 -7.20
N SER A 4 4.86 8.30 -8.10
CA SER A 4 4.56 9.72 -7.84
C SER A 4 5.15 10.27 -6.52
N GLY A 5 6.42 9.94 -6.24
CA GLY A 5 7.11 10.39 -5.01
C GLY A 5 6.70 9.66 -3.72
N LEU A 6 5.89 8.61 -3.82
CA LEU A 6 5.60 7.65 -2.75
C LEU A 6 6.25 6.30 -3.07
N THR A 7 6.78 5.65 -2.04
CA THR A 7 7.25 4.28 -2.15
C THR A 7 6.23 3.40 -1.43
N ILE A 8 5.65 2.44 -2.13
CA ILE A 8 4.74 1.46 -1.52
C ILE A 8 5.50 0.15 -1.35
N ALA A 9 5.47 -0.37 -0.13
CA ALA A 9 5.98 -1.68 0.23
C ALA A 9 4.80 -2.60 0.61
N TRP A 10 4.98 -3.89 0.38
CA TRP A 10 4.03 -4.92 0.76
C TRP A 10 4.78 -6.19 1.13
N ARG A 11 4.18 -6.97 2.03
CA ARG A 11 4.69 -8.28 2.45
C ARG A 11 3.51 -9.18 2.82
N GLY A 12 3.70 -10.47 2.68
CA GLY A 12 2.74 -11.50 3.05
C GLY A 12 3.27 -12.85 2.61
N THR A 13 2.60 -13.90 3.02
CA THR A 13 2.94 -15.28 2.68
C THR A 13 2.08 -15.70 1.49
N PRO A 14 2.66 -16.28 0.43
CA PRO A 14 1.87 -16.82 -0.68
C PRO A 14 0.79 -17.79 -0.16
N SER A 15 -0.41 -17.68 -0.72
CA SER A 15 -1.59 -18.49 -0.34
C SER A 15 -2.17 -18.26 1.07
N LEU A 16 -1.65 -17.30 1.86
CA LEU A 16 -2.26 -16.88 3.11
C LEU A 16 -2.89 -15.49 2.99
N ASP A 17 -3.82 -15.19 3.88
CA ASP A 17 -4.49 -13.89 4.00
C ASP A 17 -3.80 -12.98 5.03
N ASP A 18 -2.47 -13.01 5.08
CA ASP A 18 -1.61 -12.23 5.99
C ASP A 18 -0.93 -11.05 5.28
N TRP A 19 -1.39 -10.68 4.08
CA TRP A 19 -0.74 -9.62 3.32
C TRP A 19 -1.03 -8.24 3.89
N VAL A 20 0.04 -7.46 3.97
CA VAL A 20 0.02 -6.06 4.41
C VAL A 20 0.69 -5.20 3.36
N ALA A 21 0.05 -4.08 3.02
CA ALA A 21 0.62 -3.05 2.15
C ALA A 21 0.64 -1.70 2.87
N TYR A 22 1.74 -0.97 2.74
CA TYR A 22 1.94 0.29 3.44
C TYR A 22 2.84 1.25 2.65
N ILE A 23 2.69 2.54 2.96
CA ILE A 23 3.50 3.61 2.38
C ILE A 23 4.78 3.76 3.19
N LEU A 24 5.92 3.64 2.52
CA LEU A 24 7.24 4.06 3.00
C LEU A 24 7.38 5.57 2.77
N ASN A 25 7.22 6.36 3.83
CA ASN A 25 7.39 7.80 3.80
C ASN A 25 8.70 8.13 4.56
N GLY A 26 9.75 8.50 3.83
CA GLY A 26 11.13 8.56 4.34
C GLY A 26 11.40 9.46 5.55
N THR A 27 10.44 10.28 5.97
CA THR A 27 10.59 11.22 7.11
C THR A 27 9.46 11.15 8.14
N ARG A 28 8.41 10.33 7.93
CA ARG A 28 7.34 10.16 8.92
C ARG A 28 7.50 8.80 9.61
N SER A 29 7.63 8.85 10.93
CA SER A 29 7.76 7.68 11.82
C SER A 29 6.54 6.75 11.80
N LYS A 30 5.42 7.15 11.17
CA LYS A 30 4.19 6.34 11.07
C LYS A 30 4.05 5.76 9.66
N LYS A 31 4.15 4.42 9.56
CA LYS A 31 3.77 3.68 8.34
C LYS A 31 2.27 3.84 8.13
N LEU A 32 1.86 4.39 6.99
CA LEU A 32 0.44 4.47 6.63
C LEU A 32 0.04 3.15 5.98
N ILE A 33 -0.92 2.45 6.57
CA ILE A 33 -1.38 1.14 6.12
C ILE A 33 -2.44 1.34 5.03
N LEU A 34 -2.23 0.70 3.88
CA LEU A 34 -3.17 0.66 2.75
C LEU A 34 -4.04 -0.60 2.80
N ALA A 35 -3.49 -1.71 3.26
CA ALA A 35 -4.21 -2.95 3.50
C ALA A 35 -3.55 -3.75 4.63
N HIS A 36 -4.36 -4.45 5.41
CA HIS A 36 -3.97 -5.32 6.52
C HIS A 36 -4.79 -6.62 6.47
N ASP A 37 -4.19 -7.74 6.85
CA ASP A 37 -4.80 -9.09 6.88
C ASP A 37 -5.65 -9.39 5.63
N THR A 38 -4.98 -9.39 4.48
CA THR A 38 -5.66 -9.57 3.20
C THR A 38 -4.94 -10.55 2.29
N SER A 39 -5.62 -10.96 1.22
CA SER A 39 -5.03 -11.87 0.24
C SER A 39 -4.06 -11.15 -0.69
N GLU A 40 -3.07 -11.89 -1.20
CA GLU A 40 -2.15 -11.39 -2.23
C GLU A 40 -2.88 -10.74 -3.42
N ARG A 41 -3.97 -11.40 -3.86
CA ARG A 41 -4.80 -10.92 -4.98
C ARG A 41 -5.38 -9.54 -4.71
N LYS A 42 -5.87 -9.30 -3.48
CA LYS A 42 -6.40 -7.99 -3.08
C LYS A 42 -5.31 -6.92 -3.07
N VAL A 43 -4.11 -7.24 -2.56
CA VAL A 43 -2.96 -6.31 -2.61
C VAL A 43 -2.60 -5.97 -4.05
N LYS A 44 -2.47 -6.95 -4.95
CA LYS A 44 -2.13 -6.71 -6.36
C LYS A 44 -3.17 -5.85 -7.08
N ASN A 45 -4.45 -6.14 -6.88
CA ASN A 45 -5.55 -5.34 -7.44
C ASN A 45 -5.59 -3.91 -6.88
N MET A 46 -5.25 -3.73 -5.60
CA MET A 46 -5.13 -2.40 -5.03
C MET A 46 -3.96 -1.64 -5.67
N LEU A 47 -2.79 -2.27 -5.78
CA LEU A 47 -1.59 -1.66 -6.38
C LEU A 47 -1.82 -1.23 -7.84
N SER A 48 -2.59 -1.98 -8.62
CA SER A 48 -2.93 -1.58 -9.99
C SER A 48 -3.81 -0.33 -10.02
N ARG A 49 -4.77 -0.19 -9.11
CA ARG A 49 -5.60 1.02 -8.95
C ARG A 49 -4.79 2.22 -8.48
N LEU A 50 -3.85 2.03 -7.55
CA LEU A 50 -3.01 3.12 -7.04
C LEU A 50 -2.10 3.72 -8.13
N ARG A 51 -1.79 2.98 -9.21
CA ARG A 51 -0.96 3.47 -10.34
C ARG A 51 -1.54 4.70 -11.02
N THR A 52 -2.86 4.83 -11.04
CA THR A 52 -3.55 5.95 -11.70
C THR A 52 -3.89 7.09 -10.74
N MET A 53 -3.52 6.97 -9.46
CA MET A 53 -3.87 7.92 -8.42
C MET A 53 -2.71 8.86 -8.09
N SER A 54 -3.04 10.07 -7.66
CA SER A 54 -2.08 11.04 -7.15
C SER A 54 -1.63 10.70 -5.73
N LYS A 55 -0.45 11.19 -5.33
CA LYS A 55 0.10 11.02 -3.97
C LYS A 55 -0.91 11.40 -2.87
N LYS A 56 -1.64 12.50 -3.04
CA LYS A 56 -2.61 12.98 -2.05
C LYS A 56 -3.77 12.00 -1.87
N GLU A 57 -4.25 11.40 -2.97
CA GLU A 57 -5.34 10.44 -2.92
C GLU A 57 -4.90 9.11 -2.29
N VAL A 58 -3.68 8.66 -2.60
CA VAL A 58 -3.09 7.47 -1.97
C VAL A 58 -2.89 7.68 -0.47
N GLU A 59 -2.41 8.86 -0.05
CA GLU A 59 -2.30 9.19 1.39
C GLU A 59 -3.65 9.31 2.07
N LYS A 60 -4.70 9.80 1.38
CA LYS A 60 -6.07 9.87 1.91
C LYS A 60 -6.63 8.47 2.14
N LEU A 61 -6.49 7.58 1.16
CA LEU A 61 -6.88 6.16 1.28
C LEU A 61 -6.23 5.48 2.49
N ALA A 62 -4.95 5.75 2.75
CA ALA A 62 -4.21 5.12 3.84
C ALA A 62 -4.52 5.70 5.24
N LYS A 63 -5.27 6.80 5.32
CA LYS A 63 -5.64 7.45 6.58
C LYS A 63 -7.07 7.13 7.05
N GLY A 64 -7.89 6.54 6.17
CA GLY A 64 -9.34 6.39 6.40
C GLY A 64 -10.09 7.66 6.00
#